data_AF-A0A1F2Z2D9-F1
#
_entry.id   AF-A0A1F2Z2D9-F1
#
_cell.length_a   1.000
_cell.length_b   1.000
_cell.length_c   1.000
_cell.angle_alpha   90.00
_cell.angle_beta   90.00
_cell.angle_gamma   90.00
#
_symmetry.space_group_name_H-M   'P 1'
#
loop_
_entity.id
_entity.type
_entity.pdbx_description
1 polymer ?
#
loop_
_entity_poly.entity_id
_entity_poly.type
_entity_poly.pdbx_seq_one_letter_code
_entity_poly.pdbx_strand_id
1 'polypeptide(L)'
;MSLAQSLSKATYAVPLVFAVAAGAASAQNKLPVIEPSATDLSRPLAAACVETTPGQPALTAWDKLKTIMSARGQMIVGSGDKIVQGNQRREVTFTISNNFSGKEGYIIDSAANKAGRDTSNGFCFEPLVNAVFLDVSKLDKVPAVLNKGELGIALTNAHKLGSKVAFMGMAQGGSLYAVHFNPNSSNHKGSLIGANAQGGQAANLAVFENFDYSDKMKVVMEQLSSNKIDQRVAGLDARRLDLK
;
A
#
# COMPACT_ATOMS: atom_id res chain seq x y z
N MET A 1 -55.48 54.91 -29.97
CA MET A 1 -55.39 55.76 -28.77
C MET A 1 -55.86 54.96 -27.57
N SER A 2 -54.97 54.63 -26.64
CA SER A 2 -55.31 54.20 -25.29
C SER A 2 -54.12 54.54 -24.38
N LEU A 3 -54.45 55.24 -23.30
CA LEU A 3 -53.58 55.72 -22.23
C LEU A 3 -53.52 54.67 -21.10
N ALA A 4 -52.38 54.68 -20.41
CA ALA A 4 -52.20 54.40 -18.98
C ALA A 4 -52.41 52.95 -18.48
N GLN A 5 -51.36 52.35 -17.88
CA GLN A 5 -51.12 52.44 -16.43
C GLN A 5 -49.85 51.67 -16.06
N SER A 6 -49.06 52.29 -15.18
CA SER A 6 -47.89 51.74 -14.53
C SER A 6 -48.26 50.59 -13.58
N LEU A 7 -47.37 49.60 -13.45
CA LEU A 7 -47.14 48.90 -12.19
C LEU A 7 -45.74 48.27 -12.21
N SER A 8 -44.86 48.93 -11.46
CA SER A 8 -43.61 48.41 -10.94
C SER A 8 -43.84 47.15 -10.12
N LYS A 9 -42.99 46.13 -10.32
CA LYS A 9 -42.63 45.15 -9.28
C LYS A 9 -41.24 44.57 -9.59
N ALA A 10 -40.26 45.15 -8.91
CA ALA A 10 -38.98 44.50 -8.64
C ALA A 10 -39.22 43.37 -7.63
N THR A 11 -38.72 42.16 -7.87
CA THR A 11 -38.56 41.16 -6.80
C THR A 11 -37.50 40.11 -7.19
N TYR A 12 -36.27 40.39 -6.75
CA TYR A 12 -35.16 39.52 -6.36
C TYR A 12 -34.69 38.37 -7.28
N ALA A 13 -33.52 38.61 -7.88
CA ALA A 13 -32.53 37.56 -8.10
C ALA A 13 -32.21 36.89 -6.75
N VAL A 14 -32.51 35.60 -6.65
CA VAL A 14 -32.06 34.76 -5.53
C VAL A 14 -30.58 34.46 -5.78
N PRO A 15 -29.64 34.89 -4.91
CA PRO A 15 -28.29 34.39 -4.99
C PRO A 15 -28.32 32.92 -4.57
N LEU A 16 -27.95 32.04 -5.49
CA LEU A 16 -27.52 30.67 -5.18
C LEU A 16 -26.29 30.78 -4.29
N VAL A 17 -26.51 30.78 -2.98
CA VAL A 17 -25.44 30.55 -2.00
C VAL A 17 -25.04 29.09 -2.15
N PHE A 18 -23.97 28.84 -2.90
CA PHE A 18 -23.20 27.62 -2.74
C PHE A 18 -22.64 27.65 -1.32
N ALA A 19 -23.30 26.92 -0.41
CA ALA A 19 -22.71 26.60 0.87
C ALA A 19 -21.46 25.76 0.59
N VAL A 20 -20.32 26.42 0.58
CA VAL A 20 -19.01 25.76 0.70
C VAL A 20 -18.98 25.17 2.10
N ALA A 21 -19.44 23.92 2.23
CA ALA A 21 -19.17 23.11 3.39
C ALA A 21 -17.68 22.79 3.38
N ALA A 22 -16.89 23.76 3.84
CA ALA A 22 -15.48 23.61 4.09
C ALA A 22 -15.31 22.56 5.19
N GLY A 23 -14.79 21.40 4.79
CA GLY A 23 -13.97 20.50 5.60
C GLY A 23 -14.50 20.19 7.00
N ALA A 24 -15.44 19.24 7.08
CA ALA A 24 -15.36 18.29 8.17
C ALA A 24 -14.02 17.55 8.02
N ALA A 25 -13.00 17.99 8.77
CA ALA A 25 -11.82 17.17 9.00
C ALA A 25 -12.34 15.85 9.57
N SER A 26 -12.33 14.80 8.75
CA SER A 26 -12.62 13.45 9.20
C SER A 26 -11.72 13.19 10.39
N ALA A 27 -12.30 12.87 11.54
CA ALA A 27 -11.59 12.30 12.66
C ALA A 27 -10.93 10.99 12.16
N GLN A 28 -9.74 11.10 11.59
CA GLN A 28 -8.85 9.96 11.40
C GLN A 28 -8.56 9.46 12.80
N ASN A 29 -9.14 8.33 13.19
CA ASN A 29 -8.69 7.60 14.36
C ASN A 29 -7.18 7.41 14.21
N LYS A 30 -6.39 8.19 14.97
CA LYS A 30 -4.94 8.04 15.01
C LYS A 30 -4.69 6.61 15.48
N LEU A 31 -3.98 5.81 14.67
CA LEU A 31 -3.60 4.45 15.05
C LEU A 31 -2.83 4.49 16.39
N PRO A 32 -2.97 3.45 17.23
CA PRO A 32 -2.28 3.41 18.51
C PRO A 32 -0.77 3.45 18.30
N VAL A 33 -0.07 4.27 19.10
CA VAL A 33 1.39 4.26 19.17
C VAL A 33 1.81 3.17 20.14
N ILE A 34 2.69 2.26 19.71
CA ILE A 34 3.17 1.15 20.52
C ILE A 34 4.67 1.25 20.78
N GLU A 35 5.09 0.70 21.92
CA GLU A 35 6.50 0.50 22.24
C GLU A 35 6.86 -0.98 22.07
N PRO A 36 7.82 -1.35 21.21
CA PRO A 36 8.16 -2.76 20.97
C PRO A 36 8.57 -3.50 22.25
N SER A 37 9.22 -2.82 23.20
CA SER A 37 9.65 -3.39 24.48
C SER A 37 8.50 -3.75 25.42
N ALA A 38 7.33 -3.14 25.23
CA ALA A 38 6.13 -3.35 26.05
C ALA A 38 5.02 -4.10 25.29
N THR A 39 5.29 -4.53 24.06
CA THR A 39 4.31 -5.19 23.19
C THR A 39 4.63 -6.69 23.07
N ASP A 40 3.62 -7.56 23.17
CA ASP A 40 3.79 -8.98 22.86
C ASP A 40 3.94 -9.18 21.34
N LEU A 41 5.20 -9.25 20.89
CA LEU A 41 5.55 -9.47 19.49
C LEU A 41 5.46 -10.94 19.07
N SER A 42 5.09 -11.88 19.95
CA SER A 42 4.91 -13.29 19.59
C SER A 42 3.64 -13.53 18.76
N ARG A 43 2.71 -12.57 18.76
CA ARG A 43 1.43 -12.63 18.03
C ARG A 43 1.37 -11.59 16.90
N PRO A 44 0.51 -11.81 15.88
CA PRO A 44 0.26 -10.79 14.86
C PRO A 44 -0.20 -9.48 15.50
N LEU A 45 0.36 -8.37 15.05
CA LEU A 45 0.00 -7.05 15.56
C LEU A 45 -1.23 -6.51 14.83
N ALA A 46 -2.07 -5.77 15.56
CA ALA A 46 -3.06 -4.90 14.93
C ALA A 46 -2.37 -3.70 14.26
N ALA A 47 -3.12 -2.94 13.46
CA ALA A 47 -2.61 -1.71 12.87
C ALA A 47 -2.17 -0.73 13.98
N ALA A 48 -0.95 -0.22 13.87
CA ALA A 48 -0.33 0.61 14.89
C ALA A 48 0.76 1.51 14.28
N CYS A 49 1.26 2.46 15.07
CA CYS A 49 2.42 3.26 14.73
C CYS A 49 3.54 3.08 15.77
N VAL A 50 4.77 3.34 15.34
CA VAL A 50 5.92 3.56 16.21
C VAL A 50 6.46 4.96 15.95
N GLU A 51 6.82 5.66 17.00
CA GLU A 51 7.37 7.03 16.94
C GLU A 51 8.73 7.06 17.67
N THR A 52 9.61 7.99 17.28
CA THR A 52 10.88 8.20 17.98
C THR A 52 10.60 8.71 19.38
N THR A 53 11.17 8.08 20.42
CA THR A 53 10.97 8.55 21.80
C THR A 53 11.69 9.88 22.03
N PRO A 54 11.01 10.95 22.46
CA PRO A 54 11.68 12.19 22.81
C PRO A 54 12.75 11.97 23.88
N GLY A 55 13.95 12.50 23.65
CA GLY A 55 15.07 12.38 24.61
C GLY A 55 15.83 11.05 24.58
N GLN A 56 15.48 10.12 23.69
CA GLN A 56 16.21 8.85 23.50
C GLN A 56 16.68 8.71 22.04
N PRO A 57 17.72 9.43 21.61
CA PRO A 57 18.17 9.46 20.22
C PRO A 57 18.68 8.10 19.70
N ALA A 58 19.00 7.16 20.59
CA ALA A 58 19.38 5.79 20.24
C ALA A 58 18.19 4.87 19.92
N LEU A 59 16.95 5.31 20.16
CA LEU A 59 15.72 4.54 19.89
C LEU A 59 14.85 5.28 18.88
N THR A 60 15.34 5.33 17.65
CA THR A 60 14.60 5.92 16.53
C THR A 60 13.34 5.10 16.20
N ALA A 61 12.35 5.73 15.59
CA ALA A 61 11.17 5.03 15.05
C ALA A 61 11.58 3.89 14.10
N TRP A 62 12.66 4.09 13.35
CA TRP A 62 13.20 3.09 12.43
C TRP A 62 13.78 1.87 13.16
N ASP A 63 14.52 2.07 14.24
CA ASP A 63 15.06 0.96 15.05
C ASP A 63 13.96 0.18 15.77
N LYS A 64 12.91 0.88 16.24
CA LYS A 64 11.70 0.25 16.78
C LYS A 64 11.00 -0.61 15.72
N LEU A 65 10.83 -0.09 14.50
CA LEU A 65 10.24 -0.83 13.40
C LEU A 65 11.08 -2.06 13.01
N LYS A 66 12.41 -1.93 12.93
CA LYS A 66 13.32 -3.07 12.70
C LYS A 66 13.18 -4.14 13.79
N THR A 67 13.02 -3.73 15.06
CA THR A 67 12.81 -4.66 16.18
C THR A 67 11.52 -5.46 15.99
N ILE A 68 10.42 -4.79 15.63
CA ILE A 68 9.14 -5.44 15.32
C ILE A 68 9.32 -6.41 14.15
N MET A 69 9.86 -5.93 13.03
CA MET A 69 10.05 -6.75 11.83
C MET A 69 10.92 -7.97 12.10
N SER A 70 12.01 -7.81 12.86
CA SER A 70 12.91 -8.91 13.21
C SER A 70 12.19 -9.96 14.07
N ALA A 71 11.46 -9.52 15.12
CA ALA A 71 10.68 -10.40 15.98
C ALA A 71 9.56 -11.15 15.23
N ARG A 72 8.91 -10.48 14.27
CA ARG A 72 7.86 -11.05 13.41
C ARG A 72 8.40 -11.84 12.21
N GLY A 73 9.73 -11.94 12.06
CA GLY A 73 10.36 -12.60 10.93
C GLY A 73 9.93 -11.99 9.58
N GLN A 74 9.93 -10.68 9.46
CA GLN A 74 9.52 -9.97 8.24
C GLN A 74 10.71 -9.57 7.39
N MET A 75 10.48 -9.47 6.08
CA MET A 75 11.43 -8.98 5.09
C MET A 75 10.78 -7.87 4.28
N ILE A 76 11.50 -6.77 4.06
CA ILE A 76 11.10 -5.75 3.09
C ILE A 76 11.26 -6.32 1.69
N VAL A 77 10.18 -6.32 0.93
CA VAL A 77 10.20 -6.78 -0.45
C VAL A 77 10.45 -5.62 -1.40
N GLY A 78 9.82 -4.48 -1.15
CA GLY A 78 9.98 -3.28 -1.96
C GLY A 78 9.45 -2.04 -1.27
N SER A 79 9.84 -0.88 -1.79
CA SER A 79 9.32 0.41 -1.33
C SER A 79 9.41 1.46 -2.42
N GLY A 80 8.55 2.48 -2.30
CA GLY A 80 8.56 3.64 -3.20
C GLY A 80 7.97 4.86 -2.51
N ASP A 81 8.17 6.02 -3.15
CA ASP A 81 7.65 7.29 -2.68
C ASP A 81 6.23 7.50 -3.19
N LYS A 82 5.25 7.40 -2.28
CA LYS A 82 3.86 7.77 -2.53
C LYS A 82 3.76 9.26 -2.78
N ILE A 83 3.12 9.61 -3.89
CA ILE A 83 2.69 10.96 -4.21
C ILE A 83 1.51 11.31 -3.30
N VAL A 84 1.68 12.31 -2.44
CA VAL A 84 0.59 12.85 -1.61
C VAL A 84 0.26 14.29 -2.01
N GLN A 85 -0.82 14.84 -1.46
CA GLN A 85 -1.29 16.20 -1.77
C GLN A 85 -0.17 17.24 -1.54
N GLY A 86 -0.10 18.23 -2.43
CA GLY A 86 0.92 19.28 -2.39
C GLY A 86 2.30 18.82 -2.88
N ASN A 87 2.36 17.80 -3.74
CA ASN A 87 3.60 17.23 -4.30
C ASN A 87 4.60 16.70 -3.25
N GLN A 88 4.16 16.49 -2.02
CA GLN A 88 5.00 15.83 -1.03
C GLN A 88 5.18 14.35 -1.39
N ARG A 89 6.25 13.76 -0.87
CA ARG A 89 6.61 12.37 -1.04
C ARG A 89 6.70 11.72 0.33
N ARG A 90 6.04 10.58 0.49
CA ARG A 90 6.09 9.76 1.70
C ARG A 90 6.37 8.34 1.28
N GLU A 91 7.29 7.67 1.97
CA GLU A 91 7.59 6.30 1.64
C GLU A 91 6.46 5.38 2.07
N VAL A 92 6.15 4.43 1.19
CA VAL A 92 5.42 3.22 1.55
C VAL A 92 6.32 2.02 1.31
N THR A 93 6.44 1.18 2.34
CA THR A 93 7.23 -0.05 2.31
C THR A 93 6.30 -1.25 2.43
N PHE A 94 6.59 -2.30 1.66
CA PHE A 94 5.85 -3.54 1.65
C PHE A 94 6.73 -4.67 2.20
N THR A 95 6.18 -5.42 3.14
CA THR A 95 6.88 -6.56 3.76
C THR A 95 6.09 -7.85 3.61
N ILE A 96 6.81 -8.96 3.63
CA ILE A 96 6.26 -10.32 3.74
C ILE A 96 7.06 -11.12 4.77
N SER A 97 6.51 -12.24 5.19
CA SER A 97 7.22 -13.21 6.03
C SER A 97 8.53 -13.69 5.36
N ASN A 98 9.64 -13.67 6.09
CA ASN A 98 10.99 -14.02 5.63
C ASN A 98 11.13 -15.48 5.19
N ASN A 99 10.24 -16.35 5.68
CA ASN A 99 10.14 -17.76 5.31
C ASN A 99 9.20 -17.97 4.11
N PHE A 100 8.68 -16.90 3.53
CA PHE A 100 7.77 -16.91 2.38
C PHE A 100 6.51 -17.76 2.58
N SER A 101 6.10 -17.96 3.84
CA SER A 101 4.89 -18.73 4.18
C SER A 101 3.60 -18.16 3.61
N GLY A 102 3.65 -16.91 3.13
CA GLY A 102 2.51 -16.15 2.64
C GLY A 102 1.57 -15.68 3.75
N LYS A 103 1.77 -16.06 5.02
CA LYS A 103 0.75 -15.86 6.06
C LYS A 103 0.60 -14.41 6.53
N GLU A 104 1.70 -13.68 6.59
CA GLU A 104 1.77 -12.35 7.21
C GLU A 104 2.68 -11.43 6.41
N GLY A 105 2.27 -10.17 6.31
CA GLY A 105 3.05 -9.05 5.79
C GLY A 105 2.49 -7.73 6.30
N TYR A 106 3.13 -6.63 5.94
CA TYR A 106 2.72 -5.29 6.36
C TYR A 106 2.86 -4.29 5.22
N ILE A 107 1.89 -3.38 5.12
CA ILE A 107 2.06 -2.08 4.45
C ILE A 107 2.53 -1.11 5.52
N ILE A 108 3.63 -0.40 5.27
CA ILE A 108 4.24 0.50 6.23
C ILE A 108 4.36 1.88 5.59
N ASP A 109 3.64 2.86 6.15
CA ASP A 109 3.71 4.27 5.78
C ASP A 109 4.72 5.00 6.67
N SER A 110 5.61 5.77 6.03
CA SER A 110 6.54 6.69 6.69
C SER A 110 6.05 8.13 6.61
N ALA A 111 6.37 8.93 7.63
CA ALA A 111 6.19 10.39 7.56
C ALA A 111 7.19 11.08 6.59
N ALA A 112 8.31 10.42 6.29
CA ALA A 112 9.34 10.90 5.38
C ALA A 112 9.32 10.16 4.03
N ASN A 113 10.00 10.71 3.03
CA ASN A 113 10.30 9.99 1.78
C ASN A 113 11.37 8.89 2.02
N LYS A 114 11.62 8.08 1.00
CA LYS A 114 12.56 6.95 1.03
C LYS A 114 13.98 7.37 1.38
N ALA A 115 14.43 8.54 0.91
CA ALA A 115 15.76 9.08 1.23
C ALA A 115 15.89 9.50 2.71
N GLY A 116 14.79 9.94 3.33
CA GLY A 116 14.74 10.36 4.74
C GLY A 116 14.25 9.28 5.70
N ARG A 117 14.12 8.02 5.26
CA ARG A 117 13.56 6.92 6.04
C ARG A 117 14.18 6.79 7.42
N ASP A 118 15.51 6.71 7.48
CA ASP A 118 16.25 6.43 8.72
C ASP A 118 16.10 7.56 9.76
N THR A 119 15.73 8.76 9.30
CA THR A 119 15.47 9.95 10.14
C THR A 119 13.98 10.22 10.34
N SER A 120 13.10 9.35 9.86
CA SER A 120 11.66 9.53 10.01
C SER A 120 11.27 9.48 11.49
N ASN A 121 10.40 10.39 11.90
CA ASN A 121 9.92 10.47 13.28
C ASN A 121 8.83 9.42 13.60
N GLY A 122 8.33 8.71 12.59
CA GLY A 122 7.32 7.69 12.80
C GLY A 122 7.04 6.82 11.58
N PHE A 123 6.60 5.60 11.87
CA PHE A 123 6.11 4.63 10.91
C PHE A 123 4.78 4.07 11.39
N CYS A 124 3.79 4.01 10.51
CA CYS A 124 2.53 3.33 10.78
C CYS A 124 2.45 2.10 9.89
N PHE A 125 2.01 0.99 10.44
CA PHE A 125 1.93 -0.26 9.72
C PHE A 125 0.56 -0.89 9.84
N GLU A 126 0.09 -1.44 8.72
CA GLU A 126 -1.16 -2.17 8.61
C GLU A 126 -0.85 -3.64 8.29
N PRO A 127 -1.34 -4.59 9.11
CA PRO A 127 -1.11 -6.00 8.89
C PRO A 127 -1.92 -6.49 7.68
N LEU A 128 -1.27 -7.32 6.87
CA LEU A 128 -1.88 -8.06 5.77
C LEU A 128 -1.84 -9.56 6.08
N VAL A 129 -2.98 -10.22 5.87
CA VAL A 129 -3.05 -11.68 5.83
C VAL A 129 -2.84 -12.12 4.39
N ASN A 130 -2.20 -13.27 4.17
CA ASN A 130 -1.98 -13.81 2.82
C ASN A 130 -1.08 -12.94 1.92
N ALA A 131 -0.09 -12.26 2.53
CA ALA A 131 0.92 -11.42 1.89
C ALA A 131 1.94 -12.24 1.09
N VAL A 132 1.86 -12.18 -0.23
CA VAL A 132 2.79 -12.89 -1.15
C VAL A 132 3.47 -11.92 -2.09
N PHE A 133 4.68 -12.27 -2.53
CA PHE A 133 5.39 -11.56 -3.58
C PHE A 133 5.37 -12.36 -4.88
N LEU A 134 4.99 -11.73 -5.99
CA LEU A 134 4.98 -12.33 -7.33
C LEU A 134 5.61 -11.41 -8.38
N ASP A 135 6.64 -11.86 -9.09
CA ASP A 135 7.16 -11.11 -10.25
C ASP A 135 6.28 -11.37 -11.49
N VAL A 136 5.21 -10.59 -11.63
CA VAL A 136 4.31 -10.71 -12.78
C VAL A 136 4.99 -10.47 -14.12
N SER A 137 6.15 -9.80 -14.18
CA SER A 137 6.88 -9.59 -15.45
C SER A 137 7.51 -10.87 -16.00
N LYS A 138 7.67 -11.90 -15.15
CA LYS A 138 8.25 -13.20 -15.50
C LYS A 138 7.19 -14.27 -15.76
N LEU A 139 5.92 -13.92 -15.66
CA LEU A 139 4.79 -14.82 -15.88
C LEU A 139 4.17 -14.52 -17.25
N ASP A 140 3.56 -15.52 -17.87
CA ASP A 140 2.84 -15.32 -19.14
C ASP A 140 1.49 -14.61 -18.96
N LYS A 141 0.99 -14.54 -17.71
CA LYS A 141 -0.27 -13.89 -17.35
C LYS A 141 -0.33 -13.57 -15.86
N VAL A 142 -1.26 -12.69 -15.50
CA VAL A 142 -1.59 -12.40 -14.09
C VAL A 142 -2.11 -13.68 -13.40
N PRO A 143 -1.62 -14.02 -12.19
CA PRO A 143 -2.09 -15.16 -11.41
C PRO A 143 -3.60 -15.13 -11.15
N ALA A 144 -4.27 -16.29 -11.23
CA ALA A 144 -5.72 -16.40 -11.09
C ALA A 144 -6.27 -15.80 -9.78
N VAL A 145 -5.51 -15.90 -8.70
CA VAL A 145 -5.90 -15.36 -7.39
C VAL A 145 -6.03 -13.82 -7.40
N LEU A 146 -5.25 -13.15 -8.25
CA LEU A 146 -5.28 -11.70 -8.47
C LEU A 146 -6.10 -11.30 -9.69
N ASN A 147 -6.29 -12.22 -10.64
CA ASN A 147 -7.03 -12.00 -11.86
C ASN A 147 -8.54 -12.15 -11.64
N LYS A 148 -9.11 -11.27 -10.80
CA LYS A 148 -10.54 -11.25 -10.46
C LYS A 148 -11.14 -9.89 -10.74
N GLY A 149 -12.32 -9.85 -11.34
CA GLY A 149 -13.09 -8.62 -11.57
C GLY A 149 -12.28 -7.51 -12.24
N GLU A 150 -12.47 -6.29 -11.73
CA GLU A 150 -11.79 -5.08 -12.18
C GLU A 150 -10.31 -5.08 -11.82
N LEU A 151 -9.93 -5.69 -10.69
CA LEU A 151 -8.53 -5.83 -10.27
C LEU A 151 -7.73 -6.63 -11.30
N GLY A 152 -8.28 -7.75 -11.76
CA GLY A 152 -7.64 -8.61 -12.76
C GLY A 152 -7.44 -7.91 -14.09
N ILE A 153 -8.44 -7.12 -14.53
CA ILE A 153 -8.33 -6.28 -15.73
C ILE A 153 -7.21 -5.25 -15.57
N ALA A 154 -7.18 -4.53 -14.45
CA ALA A 154 -6.17 -3.51 -14.18
C ALA A 154 -4.74 -4.09 -14.17
N LEU A 155 -4.55 -5.20 -13.46
CA LEU A 155 -3.26 -5.89 -13.39
C LEU A 155 -2.85 -6.49 -14.74
N THR A 156 -3.79 -7.02 -15.53
CA THR A 156 -3.50 -7.57 -16.86
C THR A 156 -3.03 -6.46 -17.81
N ASN A 157 -3.66 -5.29 -17.75
CA ASN A 157 -3.23 -4.13 -18.54
C ASN A 157 -1.84 -3.65 -18.09
N ALA A 158 -1.59 -3.58 -16.78
CA ALA A 158 -0.27 -3.22 -16.24
C ALA A 158 0.82 -4.24 -16.62
N HIS A 159 0.49 -5.53 -16.62
CA HIS A 159 1.38 -6.62 -17.02
C HIS A 159 1.78 -6.52 -18.50
N LYS A 160 0.83 -6.24 -19.41
CA LYS A 160 1.11 -6.00 -20.84
C LYS A 160 2.09 -4.83 -21.07
N LEU A 161 2.15 -3.89 -20.13
CA LEU A 161 3.08 -2.75 -20.15
C LEU A 161 4.45 -3.06 -19.49
N GLY A 162 4.69 -4.33 -19.12
CA GLY A 162 5.95 -4.78 -18.52
C GLY A 162 6.07 -4.48 -17.02
N SER A 163 4.97 -4.30 -16.31
CA SER A 163 5.02 -4.07 -14.86
C SER A 163 5.60 -5.28 -14.10
N LYS A 164 6.35 -5.00 -13.04
CA LYS A 164 6.89 -5.91 -12.03
C LYS A 164 6.08 -5.82 -10.74
N VAL A 165 6.19 -6.88 -9.93
CA VAL A 165 5.51 -7.11 -8.65
C VAL A 165 3.99 -7.19 -8.73
N ALA A 166 3.43 -8.13 -7.98
CA ALA A 166 2.13 -8.04 -7.36
C ALA A 166 2.23 -8.52 -5.90
N PHE A 167 1.84 -7.66 -4.95
CA PHE A 167 1.62 -8.07 -3.55
C PHE A 167 0.15 -8.31 -3.31
N MET A 168 -0.27 -9.56 -3.16
CA MET A 168 -1.62 -9.82 -2.70
C MET A 168 -1.64 -9.79 -1.18
N GLY A 169 -2.57 -9.05 -0.58
CA GLY A 169 -2.85 -9.13 0.85
C GLY A 169 -4.33 -8.92 1.11
N MET A 170 -4.83 -9.52 2.20
CA MET A 170 -6.18 -9.31 2.72
C MET A 170 -6.13 -8.64 4.09
N ALA A 171 -6.76 -7.48 4.21
CA ALA A 171 -7.02 -6.84 5.50
C ALA A 171 -8.23 -7.50 6.19
N GLN A 172 -8.46 -7.14 7.48
CA GLN A 172 -9.69 -7.52 8.18
C GLN A 172 -10.90 -6.94 7.42
N GLY A 173 -11.66 -7.81 6.75
CA GLY A 173 -12.75 -7.40 5.84
C GLY A 173 -12.65 -7.94 4.41
N GLY A 174 -11.56 -8.63 4.06
CA GLY A 174 -11.45 -9.38 2.79
C GLY A 174 -11.05 -8.58 1.56
N SER A 175 -10.67 -7.30 1.71
CA SER A 175 -10.17 -6.48 0.61
C SER A 175 -8.87 -7.04 0.04
N LEU A 176 -8.71 -7.04 -1.28
CA LEU A 176 -7.47 -7.41 -1.97
C LEU A 176 -6.64 -6.16 -2.26
N TYR A 177 -5.35 -6.25 -1.95
CA TYR A 177 -4.35 -5.25 -2.36
C TYR A 177 -3.45 -5.83 -3.44
N ALA A 178 -2.95 -4.98 -4.34
CA ALA A 178 -1.94 -5.32 -5.33
C ALA A 178 -1.05 -4.11 -5.63
N VAL A 179 0.27 -4.26 -5.45
CA VAL A 179 1.22 -3.24 -5.91
C VAL A 179 1.84 -3.68 -7.21
N HIS A 180 1.90 -2.80 -8.20
CA HIS A 180 2.68 -3.02 -9.41
C HIS A 180 3.53 -1.79 -9.72
N PHE A 181 4.65 -1.97 -10.43
CA PHE A 181 5.46 -0.87 -10.92
C PHE A 181 6.12 -1.19 -12.26
N ASN A 182 6.34 -0.18 -13.10
CA ASN A 182 7.03 -0.36 -14.38
C ASN A 182 8.51 0.03 -14.25
N PRO A 183 9.45 -0.92 -14.20
CA PRO A 183 10.89 -0.64 -14.09
C PRO A 183 11.46 0.10 -15.31
N ASN A 184 10.78 0.03 -16.46
CA ASN A 184 11.25 0.65 -17.70
C ASN A 184 10.77 2.10 -17.83
N SER A 185 9.93 2.57 -16.91
CA SER A 185 9.53 3.97 -16.86
C SER A 185 10.63 4.82 -16.21
N SER A 186 10.74 6.09 -16.62
CA SER A 186 11.84 6.99 -16.22
C SER A 186 12.05 7.12 -14.70
N ASN A 187 10.99 6.96 -13.89
CA ASN A 187 11.05 7.02 -12.43
C ASN A 187 10.44 5.77 -11.77
N HIS A 188 10.48 4.61 -12.43
CA HIS A 188 9.91 3.36 -11.91
C HIS A 188 8.49 3.53 -11.33
N LYS A 189 7.60 4.19 -12.08
CA LYS A 189 6.25 4.53 -11.66
C LYS A 189 5.46 3.27 -11.31
N GLY A 190 4.71 3.33 -10.22
CA GLY A 190 3.87 2.24 -9.75
C GLY A 190 2.58 2.69 -9.10
N SER A 191 1.77 1.73 -8.70
CA SER A 191 0.51 1.96 -7.99
C SER A 191 0.24 0.84 -6.99
N LEU A 192 -0.41 1.21 -5.88
CA LEU A 192 -1.13 0.28 -5.01
C LEU A 192 -2.60 0.30 -5.40
N ILE A 193 -3.11 -0.81 -5.87
CA ILE A 193 -4.52 -1.02 -6.22
C ILE A 193 -5.19 -1.75 -5.05
N GLY A 194 -6.34 -1.26 -4.61
CA GLY A 194 -7.22 -1.95 -3.68
C GLY A 194 -8.52 -2.35 -4.37
N ALA A 195 -9.09 -3.49 -3.97
CA ALA A 195 -10.38 -4.00 -4.44
C ALA A 195 -11.09 -4.78 -3.32
N ASN A 196 -12.38 -5.09 -3.48
CA ASN A 196 -13.06 -6.03 -2.58
C ASN A 196 -12.61 -7.49 -2.82
N ALA A 197 -13.13 -8.44 -2.03
CA ALA A 197 -12.72 -9.86 -2.09
C ALA A 197 -12.94 -10.53 -3.46
N GLN A 198 -13.90 -10.01 -4.25
CA GLN A 198 -14.24 -10.47 -5.59
C GLN A 198 -13.43 -9.74 -6.68
N GLY A 199 -12.54 -8.82 -6.31
CA GLY A 199 -11.77 -7.99 -7.23
C GLY A 199 -12.57 -6.87 -7.90
N GLY A 200 -13.76 -6.55 -7.40
CA GLY A 200 -14.55 -5.40 -7.83
C GLY A 200 -14.18 -4.12 -7.09
N GLN A 201 -14.65 -2.97 -7.61
CA GLN A 201 -14.34 -1.63 -7.09
C GLN A 201 -12.83 -1.37 -7.04
N ALA A 202 -12.12 -1.83 -8.08
CA ALA A 202 -10.67 -1.73 -8.11
C ALA A 202 -10.25 -0.28 -8.34
N ALA A 203 -9.47 0.28 -7.42
CA ALA A 203 -9.02 1.66 -7.50
C ALA A 203 -7.58 1.80 -7.04
N ASN A 204 -6.88 2.78 -7.62
CA ASN A 204 -5.55 3.19 -7.15
C ASN A 204 -5.72 3.88 -5.77
N LEU A 205 -5.14 3.27 -4.74
CA LEU A 205 -5.06 3.82 -3.38
C LEU A 205 -3.82 4.69 -3.18
N ALA A 206 -2.77 4.43 -3.97
CA ALA A 206 -1.55 5.23 -3.99
C ALA A 206 -0.87 5.14 -5.35
N VAL A 207 -0.22 6.23 -5.76
CA VAL A 207 0.69 6.27 -6.91
C VAL A 207 2.10 6.47 -6.39
N PHE A 208 3.05 5.71 -6.93
CA PHE A 208 4.44 5.70 -6.49
C PHE A 208 5.38 6.27 -7.55
N GLU A 209 6.44 6.92 -7.07
CA GLU A 209 7.68 7.16 -7.79
C GLU A 209 8.82 6.35 -7.16
N ASN A 210 9.83 6.03 -7.96
CA ASN A 210 11.05 5.33 -7.57
C ASN A 210 10.77 4.02 -6.82
N PHE A 211 9.68 3.34 -7.18
CA PHE A 211 9.34 2.06 -6.59
C PHE A 211 10.35 1.01 -7.08
N ASP A 212 10.93 0.28 -6.15
CA ASP A 212 11.82 -0.81 -6.50
C ASP A 212 11.81 -1.88 -5.40
N TYR A 213 12.27 -3.06 -5.78
CA TYR A 213 12.60 -4.12 -4.85
C TYR A 213 13.70 -3.71 -3.88
N SER A 214 13.65 -4.26 -2.66
CA SER A 214 14.80 -4.20 -1.77
C SER A 214 15.96 -5.01 -2.36
N ASP A 215 17.19 -4.63 -2.03
CA ASP A 215 18.37 -5.36 -2.50
C ASP A 215 18.36 -6.82 -2.03
N LYS A 216 17.88 -7.06 -0.80
CA LYS A 216 17.69 -8.41 -0.28
C LYS A 216 16.70 -9.20 -1.14
N MET A 217 15.60 -8.59 -1.57
CA MET A 217 14.64 -9.26 -2.44
C MET A 217 15.20 -9.52 -3.84
N LYS A 218 15.99 -8.58 -4.40
CA LYS A 218 16.66 -8.80 -5.69
C LYS A 218 17.54 -10.04 -5.66
N VAL A 219 18.34 -10.21 -4.60
CA VAL A 219 19.15 -11.42 -4.38
C VAL A 219 18.28 -12.67 -4.26
N VAL A 220 17.18 -12.62 -3.51
CA VAL A 220 16.24 -13.76 -3.39
C VAL A 220 15.65 -14.15 -4.75
N MET A 221 15.24 -13.18 -5.56
CA MET A 221 14.68 -13.43 -6.90
C MET A 221 15.71 -14.07 -7.84
N GLU A 222 16.97 -13.65 -7.78
CA GLU A 222 18.07 -14.27 -8.52
C GLU A 222 18.29 -15.73 -8.07
N GLN A 223 18.21 -16.01 -6.77
CA GLN A 223 18.34 -17.36 -6.23
C GLN A 223 17.18 -18.29 -6.62
N LEU A 224 15.95 -17.76 -6.65
CA LEU A 224 14.76 -18.49 -7.10
C LEU A 224 14.80 -18.80 -8.59
N SER A 225 15.30 -17.87 -9.42
CA SER A 225 15.43 -18.10 -10.87
C SER A 225 16.60 -19.02 -11.24
N SER A 226 17.58 -19.20 -10.36
CA SER A 226 18.76 -20.06 -10.56
C SER A 226 18.64 -21.47 -9.94
N ASN A 227 17.43 -21.92 -9.57
CA ASN A 227 17.14 -23.27 -9.04
C ASN A 227 17.86 -23.67 -7.74
N LYS A 228 18.41 -22.73 -6.95
CA LYS A 228 19.04 -23.04 -5.65
C LYS A 228 18.08 -23.06 -4.46
N ILE A 229 16.86 -22.56 -4.64
CA ILE A 229 15.77 -22.60 -3.66
C ILE A 229 14.57 -23.18 -4.37
N ASP A 230 14.06 -24.33 -3.89
CA ASP A 230 12.89 -25.00 -4.44
C ASP A 230 11.75 -24.00 -4.65
N GLN A 231 11.23 -23.90 -5.88
CA GLN A 231 10.16 -22.96 -6.27
C GLN A 231 8.85 -23.14 -5.47
N ARG A 232 8.77 -24.19 -4.63
CA ARG A 232 7.71 -24.39 -3.63
C ARG A 232 7.72 -23.36 -2.49
N VAL A 233 8.81 -22.62 -2.30
CA VAL A 233 8.98 -21.68 -1.17
C VAL A 233 8.25 -20.36 -1.43
N ALA A 234 7.90 -20.00 -2.67
CA ALA A 234 7.21 -18.73 -2.93
C ALA A 234 5.68 -18.81 -2.81
N GLY A 235 5.11 -19.51 -1.81
CA GLY A 235 3.67 -19.47 -1.48
C GLY A 235 2.66 -19.83 -2.60
N LEU A 236 3.13 -20.15 -3.80
CA LEU A 236 2.38 -20.50 -4.99
C LEU A 236 2.66 -21.96 -5.33
N ASP A 237 2.33 -22.86 -4.42
CA ASP A 237 1.72 -24.06 -4.97
C ASP A 237 0.30 -23.62 -5.34
N ALA A 238 0.06 -23.36 -6.63
CA ALA A 238 -1.25 -23.00 -7.14
C ALA A 238 -2.34 -24.03 -6.74
N ARG A 239 -1.94 -25.23 -6.28
CA ARG A 239 -2.82 -26.27 -5.72
C ARG A 239 -3.21 -26.06 -4.25
N ARG A 240 -2.55 -25.16 -3.51
CA ARG A 240 -2.86 -24.83 -2.10
C ARG A 240 -3.74 -23.60 -1.93
N LEU A 241 -3.91 -22.81 -2.99
CA LEU A 241 -4.82 -21.66 -3.01
C LEU A 241 -6.21 -22.00 -3.58
N ASP A 242 -6.54 -23.29 -3.68
CA ASP A 242 -7.93 -23.76 -3.70
C ASP A 242 -8.56 -23.44 -2.32
N LEU A 243 -8.89 -22.17 -2.14
CA LEU A 243 -9.78 -21.69 -1.08
C LEU A 243 -11.13 -22.38 -1.29
N LYS A 244 -11.38 -23.41 -0.48
CA LYS A 244 -12.74 -23.91 -0.22
C LYS A 244 -13.58 -22.85 0.46
#